data_AF-A0A356F4I6-F1
#
_entry.id   AF-A0A356F4I6-F1
#
_cell.length_a   1.000
_cell.length_b   1.000
_cell.length_c   1.000
_cell.angle_alpha   90.00
_cell.angle_beta   90.00
_cell.angle_gamma   90.00
#
_symmetry.space_group_name_H-M   'P 1'
#
loop_
_entity.id
_entity.type
_entity.pdbx_description
1 polymer ?
#
loop_
_entity_poly.entity_id
_entity_poly.type
_entity_poly.pdbx_seq_one_letter_code
_entity_poly.pdbx_strand_id
1 'polypeptide(L)'
;MDENKVYLSFGRHGRYGIDTAIEHMSMLESFLGGRRLALMLPPCDAVYYSPIPRAAMTAKFRAQGLQCRHLLGCRELQEDMTSFIIKRFIGNIIQNSGPENKHYHFVTHLPVVEKLGLPELEACGICVCSAANWQEMLAENFEVIKLKNPSHDEIYNLLKTLRIEPEELEKFSPDGIYSALSRTL
;
A
#
# COMPACT_ATOMS: atom_id res chain seq x y z
N MET A 1 -6.16 18.47 5.81
CA MET A 1 -5.12 17.92 6.71
C MET A 1 -3.97 18.94 6.75
N ASP A 2 -3.15 18.94 7.79
CA ASP A 2 -2.17 20.01 8.10
C ASP A 2 -0.84 19.79 7.37
N GLU A 3 -0.46 20.71 6.46
CA GLU A 3 0.79 20.65 5.68
C GLU A 3 2.06 20.69 6.54
N ASN A 4 1.92 21.05 7.83
CA ASN A 4 3.05 21.07 8.76
C ASN A 4 3.36 19.70 9.35
N LYS A 5 2.44 18.73 9.27
CA LYS A 5 2.62 17.38 9.81
C LYS A 5 3.44 16.48 8.87
N VAL A 6 3.98 15.40 9.42
CA VAL A 6 4.63 14.31 8.68
C VAL A 6 3.83 13.02 8.84
N TYR A 7 3.98 12.13 7.85
CA TYR A 7 3.10 10.99 7.68
C TYR A 7 3.88 9.71 7.34
N LEU A 8 3.53 8.63 8.04
CA LEU A 8 3.83 7.27 7.60
C LEU A 8 2.50 6.58 7.33
N SER A 9 2.35 5.98 6.16
CA SER A 9 1.15 5.19 5.86
C SER A 9 1.54 3.73 5.61
N PHE A 10 0.77 2.80 6.17
CA PHE A 10 1.03 1.37 6.10
C PHE A 10 -0.15 0.67 5.44
N GLY A 11 0.11 -0.05 4.37
CA GLY A 11 -0.85 -0.85 3.64
C GLY A 11 -0.57 -2.35 3.78
N ARG A 12 -1.64 -3.14 3.96
CA ARG A 12 -1.58 -4.58 3.77
C ARG A 12 -1.72 -4.90 2.29
N HIS A 13 -1.00 -5.92 1.82
CA HIS A 13 -1.17 -6.46 0.47
C HIS A 13 -2.63 -6.87 0.18
N GLY A 14 -2.93 -7.00 -1.11
CA GLY A 14 -4.23 -7.43 -1.59
C GLY A 14 -4.50 -8.93 -1.42
N ARG A 15 -5.75 -9.33 -1.67
CA ARG A 15 -6.11 -10.75 -1.79
C ARG A 15 -5.35 -11.37 -2.95
N TYR A 16 -5.02 -12.65 -2.85
CA TYR A 16 -4.21 -13.36 -3.83
C TYR A 16 -4.70 -14.82 -3.94
N GLY A 17 -4.71 -15.35 -5.16
CA GLY A 17 -4.99 -16.75 -5.45
C GLY A 17 -3.73 -17.59 -5.66
N ILE A 18 -3.93 -18.85 -6.05
CA ILE A 18 -2.85 -19.84 -6.28
C ILE A 18 -1.87 -19.36 -7.37
N ASP A 19 -2.40 -18.77 -8.45
CA ASP A 19 -1.61 -18.40 -9.64
C ASP A 19 -1.49 -16.89 -9.87
N THR A 20 -1.93 -16.06 -8.92
CA THR A 20 -1.95 -14.60 -9.07
C THR A 20 -1.21 -13.92 -7.94
N ALA A 21 -0.36 -12.93 -8.25
CA ALA A 21 0.28 -12.11 -7.22
C ALA A 21 -0.75 -11.39 -6.34
N ILE A 22 -1.80 -10.79 -6.95
CA ILE A 22 -3.03 -10.34 -6.29
C ILE A 22 -4.22 -10.48 -7.24
N GLU A 23 -5.44 -10.57 -6.70
CA GLU A 23 -6.69 -10.59 -7.46
C GLU A 23 -6.93 -9.25 -8.18
N HIS A 24 -7.65 -9.27 -9.32
CA HIS A 24 -7.98 -8.06 -10.09
C HIS A 24 -8.70 -7.00 -9.26
N MET A 25 -9.66 -7.40 -8.42
CA MET A 25 -10.34 -6.49 -7.50
C MET A 25 -9.35 -5.82 -6.54
N SER A 26 -8.37 -6.56 -6.04
CA SER A 26 -7.33 -6.00 -5.19
C SER A 26 -6.37 -5.06 -5.91
N MET A 27 -6.20 -5.17 -7.23
CA MET A 27 -5.48 -4.16 -8.03
C MET A 27 -6.21 -2.82 -8.01
N LEU A 28 -7.53 -2.84 -8.23
CA LEU A 28 -8.40 -1.65 -8.22
C LEU A 28 -8.46 -1.02 -6.83
N GLU A 29 -8.64 -1.84 -5.78
CA GLU A 29 -8.63 -1.38 -4.38
C GLU A 29 -7.28 -0.76 -4.00
N SER A 30 -6.18 -1.36 -4.46
CA SER A 30 -4.83 -0.85 -4.26
C SER A 30 -4.68 0.54 -4.90
N PHE A 31 -5.08 0.68 -6.15
CA PHE A 31 -5.05 1.95 -6.88
C PHE A 31 -5.91 3.02 -6.19
N LEU A 32 -7.16 2.71 -5.85
CA LEU A 32 -8.08 3.65 -5.20
C LEU A 32 -7.59 4.10 -3.84
N GLY A 33 -7.04 3.19 -3.02
CA GLY A 33 -6.46 3.62 -1.75
C GLY A 33 -5.21 4.49 -1.93
N GLY A 34 -4.44 4.28 -3.01
CA GLY A 34 -3.34 5.19 -3.39
C GLY A 34 -3.85 6.58 -3.76
N ARG A 35 -4.92 6.65 -4.58
CA ARG A 35 -5.59 7.90 -4.94
C ARG A 35 -6.13 8.64 -3.72
N ARG A 36 -6.72 7.92 -2.78
CA ARG A 36 -7.23 8.48 -1.52
C ARG A 36 -6.10 9.09 -0.70
N LEU A 37 -4.97 8.40 -0.57
CA LEU A 37 -3.78 8.95 0.10
C LEU A 37 -3.27 10.21 -0.62
N ALA A 38 -3.18 10.24 -1.95
CA ALA A 38 -2.74 11.41 -2.71
C ALA A 38 -3.67 12.64 -2.55
N LEU A 39 -4.95 12.41 -2.30
CA LEU A 39 -5.92 13.49 -2.03
C LEU A 39 -5.87 13.99 -0.58
N MET A 40 -5.38 13.16 0.35
CA MET A 40 -5.41 13.44 1.79
C MET A 40 -4.07 13.95 2.33
N LEU A 41 -2.96 13.52 1.73
CA LEU A 41 -1.61 13.68 2.27
C LEU A 41 -0.71 14.47 1.31
N PRO A 42 0.37 15.07 1.81
CA PRO A 42 1.44 15.59 0.96
C PRO A 42 1.99 14.55 -0.02
N PRO A 43 2.67 14.98 -1.09
CA PRO A 43 3.31 14.08 -2.06
C PRO A 43 4.12 12.99 -1.37
N CYS A 44 3.93 11.75 -1.80
CA CYS A 44 4.64 10.62 -1.24
C CYS A 44 6.06 10.56 -1.81
N ASP A 45 7.05 10.66 -0.93
CA ASP A 45 8.47 10.66 -1.25
C ASP A 45 8.93 9.29 -1.78
N ALA A 46 8.52 8.21 -1.10
CA ALA A 46 8.82 6.85 -1.52
C ALA A 46 7.79 5.83 -1.00
N VAL A 47 7.58 4.79 -1.81
CA VAL A 47 6.84 3.58 -1.46
C VAL A 47 7.82 2.45 -1.19
N TYR A 48 7.97 2.08 0.08
CA TYR A 48 8.72 0.91 0.50
C TYR A 48 7.81 -0.31 0.49
N TYR A 49 8.28 -1.44 -0.02
CA TYR A 49 7.43 -2.63 -0.11
C TYR A 49 8.19 -3.92 0.17
N SER A 50 7.47 -4.91 0.70
CA SER A 50 8.00 -6.26 0.84
C SER A 50 8.24 -6.90 -0.52
N PRO A 51 9.40 -7.54 -0.79
CA PRO A 51 9.71 -8.14 -2.08
C PRO A 51 8.83 -9.37 -2.44
N ILE A 52 8.00 -9.84 -1.51
CA ILE A 52 7.06 -10.92 -1.77
C ILE A 52 6.04 -10.48 -2.84
N PRO A 53 5.76 -11.30 -3.88
CA PRO A 53 5.01 -10.89 -5.07
C PRO A 53 3.69 -10.15 -4.80
N ARG A 54 2.90 -10.61 -3.82
CA ARG A 54 1.61 -9.99 -3.45
C ARG A 54 1.76 -8.55 -2.96
N ALA A 55 2.76 -8.28 -2.11
CA ALA A 55 3.03 -6.93 -1.63
C ALA A 55 3.66 -6.06 -2.72
N ALA A 56 4.56 -6.62 -3.52
CA ALA A 56 5.16 -5.93 -4.65
C ALA A 56 4.12 -5.48 -5.68
N MET A 57 3.16 -6.34 -6.02
CA MET A 57 2.08 -5.99 -6.97
C MET A 57 1.13 -4.94 -6.37
N THR A 58 0.71 -5.10 -5.11
CA THR A 58 -0.07 -4.07 -4.41
C THR A 58 0.65 -2.72 -4.41
N ALA A 59 1.96 -2.71 -4.14
CA ALA A 59 2.76 -1.49 -4.12
C ALA A 59 2.79 -0.78 -5.47
N LYS A 60 2.85 -1.51 -6.59
CA LYS A 60 2.79 -0.93 -7.94
C LYS A 60 1.48 -0.17 -8.17
N PHE A 61 0.33 -0.80 -7.93
CA PHE A 61 -0.97 -0.15 -8.10
C PHE A 61 -1.19 0.99 -7.11
N ARG A 62 -0.75 0.82 -5.86
CA ARG A 62 -0.81 1.87 -4.84
C ARG A 62 0.02 3.08 -5.23
N ALA A 63 1.26 2.87 -5.70
CA ALA A 63 2.16 3.91 -6.15
C ALA A 63 1.60 4.66 -7.37
N GLN A 64 0.96 3.96 -8.31
CA GLN A 64 0.25 4.60 -9.42
C GLN A 64 -0.86 5.53 -8.92
N GLY A 65 -1.68 5.10 -7.95
CA GLY A 65 -2.70 5.94 -7.34
C GLY A 65 -2.12 7.15 -6.58
N LEU A 66 -1.00 6.93 -5.88
CA LEU A 66 -0.23 7.96 -5.18
C LEU A 66 0.50 8.94 -6.12
N GLN A 67 0.65 8.58 -7.39
CA GLN A 67 1.56 9.23 -8.34
C GLN A 67 3.02 9.25 -7.87
N CYS A 68 3.43 8.27 -7.06
CA CYS A 68 4.80 8.14 -6.56
C CYS A 68 5.64 7.28 -7.53
N ARG A 69 6.82 7.77 -7.90
CA ARG A 69 7.74 7.08 -8.84
C ARG A 69 8.79 6.24 -8.13
N HIS A 70 9.07 6.50 -6.85
CA HIS A 70 10.12 5.84 -6.10
C HIS A 70 9.57 4.62 -5.37
N LEU A 71 9.76 3.44 -5.94
CA LEU A 71 9.38 2.17 -5.33
C LEU A 71 10.64 1.41 -4.92
N LEU A 72 10.72 1.01 -3.64
CA LEU A 72 11.90 0.38 -3.04
C LEU A 72 11.53 -0.95 -2.37
N GLY A 73 12.06 -2.06 -2.89
CA GLY A 73 11.85 -3.38 -2.33
C GLY A 73 12.76 -3.63 -1.12
N CYS A 74 12.17 -3.99 0.03
CA CYS A 74 12.87 -4.08 1.31
C CYS A 74 12.57 -5.42 2.01
N ARG A 75 13.61 -6.21 2.28
CA ARG A 75 13.48 -7.52 2.93
C ARG A 75 12.98 -7.40 4.37
N GLU A 76 13.20 -6.25 4.98
CA GLU A 76 12.77 -5.87 6.33
C GLU A 76 11.24 -5.86 6.48
N LEU A 77 10.50 -5.77 5.35
CA LEU A 77 9.05 -5.77 5.32
C LEU A 77 8.45 -7.17 5.03
N GLN A 78 9.24 -8.25 5.06
CA GLN A 78 8.71 -9.61 4.93
C GLN A 78 7.97 -10.07 6.20
N GLU A 79 7.04 -11.00 6.05
CA GLU A 79 6.10 -11.42 7.10
C GLU A 79 6.77 -12.06 8.34
N ASP A 80 7.86 -12.78 8.11
CA ASP A 80 8.68 -13.47 9.10
C ASP A 80 9.59 -12.53 9.89
N MET A 81 9.69 -11.26 9.49
CA MET A 81 10.68 -10.35 10.06
C MET A 81 10.35 -9.90 11.49
N THR A 82 11.39 -9.70 12.30
CA THR A 82 11.21 -9.34 13.73
C THR A 82 10.85 -7.87 13.90
N SER A 83 10.05 -7.56 14.93
CA SER A 83 9.63 -6.18 15.24
C SER A 83 10.83 -5.23 15.40
N PHE A 84 11.91 -5.70 16.03
CA PHE A 84 13.15 -4.93 16.19
C PHE A 84 13.75 -4.51 14.84
N ILE A 85 13.84 -5.43 13.88
CA ILE A 85 14.40 -5.15 12.54
C ILE A 85 13.50 -4.17 11.79
N ILE A 86 12.18 -4.38 11.82
CA ILE A 86 11.22 -3.50 11.15
C ILE A 86 11.28 -2.08 11.74
N LYS A 87 11.25 -1.95 13.08
CA LYS A 87 11.33 -0.65 13.77
C LYS A 87 12.65 0.07 13.48
N ARG A 88 13.78 -0.65 13.50
CA ARG A 88 15.10 -0.09 13.14
C ARG A 88 15.11 0.42 11.69
N PHE A 89 14.55 -0.36 10.76
CA PHE A 89 14.46 0.03 9.35
C PHE A 89 13.64 1.31 9.15
N ILE A 90 12.44 1.37 9.73
CA ILE A 90 11.58 2.56 9.67
C ILE A 90 12.26 3.75 10.35
N GLY A 91 12.86 3.53 11.53
CA GLY A 91 13.62 4.56 12.26
C GLY A 91 14.74 5.15 11.42
N ASN A 92 15.49 4.32 10.68
CA ASN A 92 16.52 4.78 9.76
C ASN A 92 15.94 5.65 8.63
N ILE A 93 14.79 5.30 8.06
CA ILE A 93 14.13 6.13 7.04
C ILE A 93 13.80 7.51 7.62
N ILE A 94 13.18 7.54 8.81
CA ILE A 94 12.81 8.80 9.46
C ILE A 94 14.05 9.65 9.77
N GLN A 95 15.12 9.04 10.29
CA GLN A 95 16.37 9.74 10.63
C GLN A 95 17.09 10.32 9.41
N ASN A 96 16.92 9.72 8.23
CA ASN A 96 17.49 10.21 6.97
C ASN A 96 16.53 11.13 6.19
N SER A 97 15.37 11.45 6.76
CA SER A 97 14.39 12.33 6.12
C SER A 97 14.81 13.78 6.23
N GLY A 98 14.87 14.46 5.09
CA GLY A 98 15.09 15.89 5.00
C GLY A 98 13.85 16.71 5.39
N PRO A 99 14.00 18.05 5.50
CA PRO A 99 12.92 18.96 5.88
C PRO A 99 11.70 18.94 4.94
N GLU A 100 11.96 18.67 3.65
CA GLU A 100 10.95 18.62 2.59
C GLU A 100 10.23 17.26 2.52
N ASN A 101 10.79 16.21 3.13
CA ASN A 101 10.14 14.90 3.13
C ASN A 101 9.00 14.91 4.15
N LYS A 102 7.80 14.58 3.68
CA LYS A 102 6.58 14.67 4.49
C LYS A 102 5.82 13.35 4.54
N HIS A 103 6.04 12.44 3.60
CA HIS A 103 5.20 11.25 3.51
C HIS A 103 5.92 10.03 2.90
N TYR A 104 6.00 8.95 3.67
CA TYR A 104 6.39 7.63 3.18
C TYR A 104 5.25 6.63 3.28
N HIS A 105 5.15 5.76 2.28
CA HIS A 105 4.19 4.67 2.27
C HIS A 105 4.90 3.31 2.35
N PHE A 106 4.33 2.38 3.10
CA PHE A 106 4.85 1.04 3.31
C PHE A 106 3.80 0.01 2.90
N VAL A 107 4.16 -0.95 2.05
CA VAL A 107 3.28 -2.07 1.69
C VAL A 107 3.86 -3.39 2.21
N THR A 108 3.11 -4.05 3.09
CA THR A 108 3.60 -5.19 3.86
C THR A 108 2.48 -6.22 4.13
N HIS A 109 2.68 -7.09 5.11
CA HIS A 109 1.85 -8.24 5.47
C HIS A 109 1.35 -8.15 6.91
N LEU A 110 0.42 -9.03 7.28
CA LEU A 110 0.29 -9.43 8.69
C LEU A 110 1.31 -10.54 8.95
N PRO A 111 1.97 -10.58 10.12
CA PRO A 111 1.74 -9.71 11.29
C PRO A 111 2.67 -8.46 11.36
N VAL A 112 3.29 -8.01 10.26
CA VAL A 112 4.23 -6.86 10.29
C VAL A 112 3.56 -5.58 10.80
N VAL A 113 2.33 -5.30 10.37
CA VAL A 113 1.54 -4.14 10.84
C VAL A 113 1.28 -4.23 12.35
N GLU A 114 0.84 -5.39 12.84
CA GLU A 114 0.56 -5.63 14.26
C GLU A 114 1.82 -5.55 15.13
N LYS A 115 2.95 -6.06 14.62
CA LYS A 115 4.27 -5.97 15.28
C LYS A 115 4.73 -4.52 15.51
N LEU A 116 4.18 -3.57 14.76
CA LEU A 116 4.42 -2.13 14.94
C LEU A 116 3.44 -1.46 15.92
N GLY A 117 2.52 -2.22 16.52
CA GLY A 117 1.47 -1.68 17.39
C GLY A 117 0.34 -0.97 16.63
N LEU A 118 0.27 -1.17 15.31
CA LEU A 118 -0.72 -0.56 14.43
C LEU A 118 -2.00 -1.42 14.35
N PRO A 119 -3.16 -0.82 14.02
CA PRO A 119 -4.42 -1.55 13.96
C PRO A 119 -4.38 -2.66 12.91
N GLU A 120 -5.12 -3.74 13.16
CA GLU A 120 -5.32 -4.81 12.19
C GLU A 120 -5.94 -4.27 10.90
N LEU A 121 -5.38 -4.68 9.75
CA LEU A 121 -5.82 -4.27 8.43
C LEU A 121 -6.39 -5.46 7.66
N GLU A 122 -7.54 -5.26 7.04
CA GLU A 122 -8.06 -6.15 6.01
C GLU A 122 -7.14 -6.12 4.78
N ALA A 123 -7.34 -7.03 3.83
CA ALA A 123 -6.64 -6.99 2.55
C ALA A 123 -6.84 -5.62 1.87
N CYS A 124 -5.79 -5.09 1.24
CA CYS A 124 -5.74 -3.72 0.71
C CYS A 124 -5.96 -2.59 1.72
N GLY A 125 -6.17 -2.89 3.00
CA GLY A 125 -6.40 -1.90 4.05
C GLY A 125 -5.18 -1.01 4.28
N ILE A 126 -5.43 0.22 4.73
CA ILE A 126 -4.40 1.22 5.03
C ILE A 126 -4.64 1.83 6.41
N CYS A 127 -3.58 2.04 7.19
CA CYS A 127 -3.56 3.00 8.27
C CYS A 127 -2.52 4.10 8.03
N VAL A 128 -2.74 5.26 8.66
CA VAL A 128 -1.88 6.43 8.57
C VAL A 128 -1.49 6.83 9.98
N CYS A 129 -0.19 6.99 10.22
CA CYS A 129 0.37 7.63 11.39
C CYS A 129 0.67 9.08 11.04
N SER A 130 0.21 10.04 11.84
CA SER A 130 0.49 11.46 11.65
C SER A 130 1.10 12.07 12.91
N ALA A 131 2.21 12.79 12.74
CA ALA A 131 2.91 13.48 13.82
C ALA A 131 3.21 14.93 13.44
N ALA A 132 3.53 15.78 14.42
CA ALA A 132 3.91 17.17 14.15
C ALA A 132 5.21 17.30 13.35
N ASN A 133 6.15 16.37 13.54
CA ASN A 133 7.43 16.31 12.83
C ASN A 133 8.03 14.90 12.95
N TRP A 134 9.19 14.68 12.32
CA TRP A 134 9.88 13.38 12.31
C TRP A 134 10.41 12.96 13.68
N GLN A 135 10.76 13.91 14.55
CA GLN A 135 11.18 13.62 15.93
C GLN A 135 10.02 13.05 16.75
N GLU A 136 8.84 13.66 16.66
CA GLU A 136 7.63 13.14 17.31
C GLU A 136 7.23 11.77 16.73
N MET A 137 7.38 11.56 15.43
CA MET A 137 7.17 10.25 14.80
C MET A 137 8.11 9.18 15.37
N LEU A 138 9.40 9.49 15.56
CA LEU A 138 10.39 8.59 16.18
C LEU A 138 10.11 8.31 17.65
N ALA A 139 9.57 9.29 18.37
CA ALA A 139 9.16 9.17 19.76
C ALA A 139 7.84 8.39 19.93
N GLU A 140 7.26 7.89 18.84
CA GLU A 140 5.95 7.23 18.79
C GLU A 140 4.78 8.15 19.26
N ASN A 141 4.99 9.47 19.22
CA ASN A 141 3.98 10.51 19.52
C ASN A 141 3.16 10.86 18.26
N PHE A 142 2.44 9.88 17.74
CA PHE A 142 1.62 10.04 16.53
C PHE A 142 0.16 9.63 16.77
N GLU A 143 -0.72 10.24 15.99
CA GLU A 143 -2.12 9.83 15.87
C GLU A 143 -2.24 8.74 14.81
N VAL A 144 -3.08 7.73 15.03
CA VAL A 144 -3.33 6.66 14.06
C VAL A 144 -4.75 6.74 13.51
N ILE A 145 -4.86 6.72 12.18
CA ILE A 145 -6.13 6.72 11.46
C ILE A 145 -6.17 5.49 10.55
N LYS A 146 -7.12 4.58 10.80
CA LYS A 146 -7.43 3.48 9.87
C LYS A 146 -8.37 4.00 8.78
N LEU A 147 -7.96 3.87 7.52
CA LEU A 147 -8.80 4.25 6.39
C LEU A 147 -9.83 3.16 6.12
N LYS A 148 -11.05 3.56 5.75
CA LYS A 148 -12.04 2.63 5.22
C LYS A 148 -11.56 2.08 3.88
N ASN A 149 -11.85 0.82 3.59
CA ASN A 149 -11.63 0.27 2.25
C ASN A 149 -12.50 0.99 1.21
N PRO A 150 -12.10 1.00 -0.08
CA PRO A 150 -12.95 1.53 -1.14
C PRO A 150 -14.30 0.83 -1.18
N SER A 151 -15.38 1.57 -1.39
CA SER A 151 -16.72 0.99 -1.56
C SER A 151 -16.86 0.33 -2.93
N HIS A 152 -17.87 -0.53 -3.08
CA HIS A 152 -18.22 -1.09 -4.39
C HIS A 152 -18.54 -0.01 -5.42
N ASP A 153 -19.20 1.07 -5.02
CA ASP A 153 -19.53 2.19 -5.91
C ASP A 153 -18.26 2.91 -6.41
N GLU A 154 -17.25 3.10 -5.54
CA GLU A 154 -15.97 3.69 -5.94
C GLU A 154 -15.25 2.84 -6.99
N ILE A 155 -15.25 1.51 -6.79
CA ILE A 155 -14.65 0.56 -7.73
C ILE A 155 -15.42 0.56 -9.06
N TYR A 156 -16.75 0.51 -9.01
CA TYR A 156 -17.60 0.52 -10.18
C TYR A 156 -17.44 1.80 -11.01
N ASN A 157 -17.36 2.96 -10.35
CA ASN A 157 -17.10 4.24 -11.02
C ASN A 157 -15.70 4.28 -11.67
N LEU A 158 -14.69 3.68 -11.04
CA LEU A 158 -13.38 3.53 -11.66
C LEU A 158 -13.44 2.67 -12.92
N LEU A 159 -14.10 1.51 -12.88
CA LEU A 159 -14.24 0.62 -14.03
C LEU A 159 -14.92 1.31 -15.22
N LYS A 160 -16.01 2.04 -14.96
CA LYS A 160 -16.67 2.89 -15.97
C LYS A 160 -15.72 3.90 -16.61
N THR A 161 -14.88 4.53 -15.79
CA THR A 161 -13.93 5.55 -16.24
C THR A 161 -12.84 4.95 -17.11
N LEU A 162 -12.36 3.76 -16.75
CA LEU A 162 -11.35 3.03 -17.53
C LEU A 162 -11.93 2.42 -18.82
N ARG A 163 -13.26 2.44 -19.00
CA ARG A 163 -13.99 1.76 -20.08
C ARG A 163 -13.61 0.28 -20.20
N ILE A 164 -13.28 -0.34 -19.08
CA ILE A 164 -13.01 -1.77 -19.01
C ILE A 164 -14.36 -2.43 -18.80
N GLU A 165 -14.84 -3.16 -19.81
CA GLU A 165 -16.03 -4.00 -19.60
C GLU A 165 -15.68 -5.09 -18.57
N PRO A 166 -16.62 -5.51 -17.69
CA PRO A 166 -16.32 -6.49 -16.64
C PRO A 166 -15.64 -7.78 -17.13
N GLU A 167 -15.94 -8.21 -18.36
CA GLU A 167 -15.36 -9.38 -19.02
C GLU A 167 -13.89 -9.15 -19.46
N GLU A 168 -13.46 -7.90 -19.52
CA GLU A 168 -12.08 -7.53 -19.88
C GLU A 168 -11.15 -7.49 -18.69
N LEU A 169 -11.67 -7.46 -17.45
CA LEU A 169 -10.85 -7.57 -16.25
C LEU A 169 -10.05 -8.87 -16.21
N GLU A 170 -10.56 -9.95 -16.80
CA GLU A 170 -9.86 -11.24 -16.96
C GLU A 170 -8.58 -11.13 -17.82
N LYS A 171 -8.49 -10.08 -18.65
CA LYS A 171 -7.36 -9.85 -19.57
C LYS A 171 -6.25 -8.99 -18.93
N PHE A 172 -6.51 -8.34 -17.79
CA PHE A 172 -5.54 -7.47 -17.09
C PHE A 172 -4.63 -8.22 -16.11
N SER A 173 -4.29 -9.48 -16.42
CA SER A 173 -3.29 -10.24 -15.66
C SER A 173 -1.88 -9.79 -16.04
N PRO A 174 -1.01 -9.42 -15.07
CA PRO A 174 0.31 -8.81 -15.34
C PRO A 174 1.31 -9.69 -16.09
N ASP A 175 1.10 -11.01 -16.13
CA ASP A 175 2.09 -11.96 -16.64
C ASP A 175 1.60 -12.82 -17.82
N GLY A 176 0.38 -12.61 -18.35
CA GLY A 176 -0.09 -13.30 -19.56
C GLY A 176 -0.12 -14.84 -19.49
N ILE A 177 0.03 -15.43 -18.30
CA ILE A 177 0.02 -16.89 -18.09
C ILE A 177 -1.06 -17.18 -17.04
N TYR A 178 -2.29 -17.38 -17.50
CA TYR A 178 -3.01 -18.65 -17.34
C TYR A 178 -4.39 -18.51 -17.97
N SER A 179 -4.48 -19.13 -19.15
CA SER A 179 -5.67 -19.78 -19.66
C SER A 179 -6.35 -20.58 -18.53
N ALA A 180 -7.42 -20.04 -17.95
CA ALA A 180 -8.42 -20.84 -17.24
C ALA A 180 -9.73 -20.98 -18.04
N LEU A 181 -9.80 -20.38 -19.25
CA LEU A 181 -10.87 -20.62 -20.23
C LEU A 181 -10.35 -21.09 -21.59
N SER A 182 -9.05 -21.35 -21.76
CA SER A 182 -8.63 -22.29 -22.80
C SER A 182 -8.72 -23.69 -22.19
N ARG A 183 -9.69 -24.47 -22.68
CA ARG A 183 -10.00 -25.88 -22.36
C ARG A 183 -11.11 -26.12 -21.34
N THR A 184 -12.31 -25.76 -21.77
CA THR A 184 -13.42 -26.69 -22.01
C THR A 184 -14.19 -26.08 -23.18
N LEU A 185 -14.32 -26.66 -24.39
CA LEU A 185 -14.79 -28.02 -24.73
C LEU A 185 -15.86 -28.52 -23.77
#